data_AF-A0A950DAT2-F1
#
_entry.id   AF-A0A950DAT2-F1
#
_cell.length_a   1.000
_cell.length_b   1.000
_cell.length_c   1.000
_cell.angle_alpha   90.00
_cell.angle_beta   90.00
_cell.angle_gamma   90.00
#
_symmetry.space_group_name_H-M   'P 1'
#
loop_
_entity.id
_entity.type
_entity.pdbx_description
1 polymer ?
#
loop_
_entity_poly.entity_id
_entity_poly.type
_entity_poly.pdbx_seq_one_letter_code
_entity_poly.pdbx_strand_id
1 'polypeptide(L)'
;MKEKIILSTVSAWELGDQFESAQAQKNEALREAKVAKLDGDLSENAPYQAAKEKFRTMGRIQRRLTQEMDHLLNEGHRLVDPLTWVNDSVPEAVELGAVVVIDLDGEREKFLVAGARDHHMPNEGDILPIPYTSPLGHALIGRHAKESFSVTIREAARSVHIHSIRRPTREEILAIFPALKEE
;
A
#
# COMPACT_ATOMS: atom_id res chain seq x y z
N MET A 1 -26.07 -3.73 0.67
CA MET A 1 -24.84 -4.02 1.44
C MET A 1 -23.77 -3.08 0.92
N LYS A 2 -23.05 -2.35 1.79
CA LYS A 2 -21.87 -1.60 1.34
C LYS A 2 -20.82 -2.60 0.82
N GLU A 3 -20.16 -2.24 -0.27
CA GLU A 3 -19.08 -3.05 -0.83
C GLU A 3 -17.86 -2.98 0.10
N LYS A 4 -17.35 -4.13 0.54
CA LYS A 4 -16.25 -4.18 1.52
C LYS A 4 -14.93 -3.78 0.84
N ILE A 5 -14.10 -3.02 1.55
CA ILE A 5 -12.74 -2.69 1.12
C ILE A 5 -11.90 -3.97 1.03
N ILE A 6 -11.24 -4.21 -0.10
CA ILE A 6 -10.38 -5.37 -0.28
C ILE A 6 -8.95 -5.02 0.12
N LEU A 7 -8.40 -5.76 1.07
CA LEU A 7 -7.01 -5.65 1.52
C LEU A 7 -6.27 -6.95 1.21
N SER A 8 -5.00 -6.85 0.80
CA SER A 8 -4.14 -8.02 0.86
C SER A 8 -3.86 -8.40 2.33
N THR A 9 -3.62 -9.67 2.60
CA THR A 9 -3.14 -10.15 3.91
C THR A 9 -1.86 -9.45 4.33
N VAL A 10 -0.94 -9.23 3.39
CA VAL A 10 0.33 -8.52 3.59
C VAL A 10 0.10 -7.09 4.06
N SER A 11 -0.70 -6.31 3.33
CA SER A 11 -1.04 -4.93 3.71
C SER A 11 -1.70 -4.85 5.09
N ALA A 12 -2.51 -5.86 5.47
CA ALA A 12 -3.14 -5.91 6.79
C ALA A 12 -2.11 -6.15 7.90
N TRP A 13 -1.16 -7.05 7.68
CA TRP A 13 -0.07 -7.32 8.62
C TRP A 13 0.87 -6.12 8.76
N GLU A 14 1.29 -5.50 7.65
CA GLU A 14 2.13 -4.31 7.65
C GLU A 14 1.47 -3.15 8.41
N LEU A 15 0.15 -2.99 8.31
CA LEU A 15 -0.58 -1.97 9.07
C LEU A 15 -0.48 -2.20 10.58
N GLY A 16 -0.58 -3.46 11.02
CA GLY A 16 -0.41 -3.86 12.41
C GLY A 16 1.03 -3.64 12.89
N ASP A 17 2.01 -4.13 12.13
CA ASP A 17 3.44 -3.99 12.45
C ASP A 17 3.86 -2.52 12.54
N GLN A 18 3.42 -1.68 11.61
CA GLN A 18 3.67 -0.23 11.65
C GLN A 18 3.09 0.41 12.91
N PHE A 19 1.91 -0.03 13.36
CA PHE A 19 1.30 0.48 14.58
C PHE A 19 2.10 0.08 15.82
N GLU A 20 2.48 -1.20 15.92
CA GLU A 20 3.27 -1.71 17.03
C GLU A 20 4.66 -1.06 17.10
N SER A 21 5.34 -0.95 15.96
CA SER A 21 6.63 -0.27 15.85
C SER A 21 6.54 1.21 16.25
N ALA A 22 5.53 1.93 15.76
CA ALA A 22 5.30 3.32 16.17
C ALA A 22 5.01 3.45 17.67
N GLN A 23 4.28 2.49 18.26
CA GLN A 23 4.00 2.44 19.69
C GLN A 23 5.30 2.23 20.49
N ALA A 24 6.13 1.27 20.08
CA ALA A 24 7.40 0.95 20.72
C ALA A 24 8.37 2.15 20.67
N GLN A 25 8.54 2.78 19.50
CA GLN A 25 9.40 3.95 19.33
C GLN A 25 8.91 5.17 20.12
N LYS A 26 7.59 5.35 20.24
CA LYS A 26 7.01 6.40 21.10
C LYS A 26 7.31 6.16 22.57
N ASN A 27 7.18 4.91 23.03
CA ASN A 27 7.49 4.54 24.40
C ASN A 27 8.97 4.70 24.71
N GLU A 28 9.85 4.34 23.79
CA GLU A 28 11.29 4.57 23.88
C GLU A 28 11.62 6.06 23.98
N ALA A 29 11.08 6.88 23.08
CA ALA A 29 11.26 8.33 23.09
C ALA A 29 10.79 8.97 24.43
N LEU A 30 9.73 8.43 25.03
CA LEU A 30 9.29 8.86 26.37
C LEU A 30 10.31 8.51 27.45
N ARG A 31 10.97 7.35 27.37
CA ARG A 31 12.04 6.97 28.32
C ARG A 31 13.27 7.87 28.13
N GLU A 32 13.71 8.07 26.89
CA GLU A 32 14.81 8.98 26.54
C GLU A 32 14.56 10.40 27.10
N ALA A 33 13.36 10.94 26.87
CA ALA A 33 12.98 12.26 27.37
C ALA A 33 12.98 12.34 28.91
N LYS A 34 12.60 11.27 29.61
CA LYS A 34 12.64 11.21 31.08
C LYS A 34 14.07 11.21 31.62
N VAL A 35 14.98 10.49 30.95
CA VAL A 35 16.40 10.46 31.33
C VAL A 35 17.05 11.82 31.11
N ALA A 36 16.90 12.39 29.90
CA ALA A 36 17.47 13.71 29.58
C ALA A 36 16.94 14.83 30.48
N LYS A 37 15.71 14.69 31.01
CA LYS A 37 15.14 15.67 31.95
C LYS A 37 15.91 15.79 33.28
N LEU A 38 16.72 14.80 33.64
CA LEU A 38 17.53 14.83 34.86
C LEU A 38 18.71 15.83 34.77
N ASP A 39 19.08 16.26 33.56
CA ASP A 39 20.24 17.15 33.33
C ASP A 39 19.95 18.65 33.55
N GLY A 40 18.75 18.98 34.05
CA GLY A 40 18.41 20.32 34.55
C GLY A 40 17.90 21.30 33.49
N ASP A 41 18.75 21.74 32.55
CA ASP A 41 18.35 22.75 31.54
C ASP A 41 17.65 22.13 30.33
N LEU A 42 16.33 22.15 30.35
CA LEU A 42 15.50 21.55 29.30
C LEU A 42 15.46 22.36 28.00
N SER A 43 15.74 23.67 28.05
CA SER A 43 15.66 24.54 26.87
C SER A 43 16.78 24.25 25.90
N GLU A 44 17.99 24.02 26.42
CA GLU A 44 19.20 23.78 25.63
C GLU A 44 19.58 22.30 25.52
N ASN A 45 18.93 21.42 26.29
CA ASN A 45 19.19 19.98 26.23
C ASN A 45 18.73 19.38 24.89
N ALA A 46 19.67 19.30 23.95
CA ALA A 46 19.46 18.73 22.63
C ALA A 46 18.92 17.28 22.68
N PRO A 47 19.45 16.36 23.52
CA PRO A 47 18.86 15.03 23.72
C PRO A 47 17.37 15.06 24.11
N TYR A 48 16.97 15.93 25.04
CA TYR A 48 15.57 16.07 25.44
C TYR A 48 14.68 16.58 24.31
N GLN A 49 15.14 17.58 23.55
CA GLN A 49 14.37 18.11 22.41
C GLN A 49 14.20 17.04 21.33
N ALA A 50 15.25 16.29 21.00
CA ALA A 50 15.20 15.19 20.03
C ALA A 50 14.21 14.10 20.46
N ALA A 51 14.28 13.65 21.72
CA ALA A 51 13.35 12.65 22.26
C ALA A 51 11.90 13.13 22.28
N LYS A 52 11.68 14.41 22.63
CA LYS A 52 10.35 15.04 22.59
C LYS A 52 9.80 15.14 21.17
N GLU A 53 10.62 15.50 20.19
CA GLU A 53 10.24 15.53 18.77
C GLU A 53 9.89 14.12 18.27
N LYS A 54 10.74 13.11 18.55
CA LYS A 54 10.51 11.69 18.24
C LYS A 54 9.18 11.21 18.82
N PHE A 55 8.91 11.49 20.10
CA PHE A 55 7.63 11.16 20.75
C PHE A 55 6.43 11.79 20.04
N ARG A 56 6.52 13.07 19.66
CA ARG A 56 5.45 13.78 18.95
C ARG A 56 5.21 13.20 17.56
N THR A 57 6.27 12.91 16.83
CA THR A 57 6.21 12.32 15.49
C THR A 57 5.59 10.93 15.53
N MET A 58 6.05 10.05 16.41
CA MET A 58 5.46 8.72 16.58
C MET A 58 4.00 8.80 17.03
N GLY A 59 3.64 9.76 17.89
CA GLY A 59 2.25 10.03 18.25
C GLY A 59 1.37 10.49 17.09
N ARG A 60 1.91 11.24 16.11
CA ARG A 60 1.19 11.62 14.88
C ARG A 60 0.99 10.40 13.97
N ILE A 61 2.02 9.58 13.78
CA ILE A 61 1.95 8.35 12.98
C ILE A 61 0.91 7.40 13.55
N GLN A 62 0.96 7.14 14.87
CA GLN A 62 -0.01 6.27 15.54
C GLN A 62 -1.46 6.73 15.36
N ARG A 63 -1.72 8.04 15.46
CA ARG A 63 -3.06 8.60 15.21
C ARG A 63 -3.53 8.38 13.77
N ARG A 64 -2.65 8.61 12.79
CA ARG A 64 -2.96 8.36 11.37
C ARG A 64 -3.31 6.89 11.13
N LEU A 65 -2.51 5.96 11.67
CA LEU A 65 -2.75 4.52 11.54
C LEU A 65 -4.08 4.11 12.21
N THR A 66 -4.37 4.65 13.40
CA THR A 66 -5.64 4.38 14.10
C THR A 66 -6.85 4.82 13.27
N GLN A 67 -6.82 6.05 12.73
CA GLN A 67 -7.90 6.57 11.89
C GLN A 67 -8.12 5.71 10.64
N GLU A 68 -7.04 5.17 10.09
CA GLU A 68 -7.09 4.31 8.94
C GLU A 68 -7.70 2.93 9.25
N MET A 69 -7.28 2.32 10.37
CA MET A 69 -7.88 1.08 10.87
C MET A 69 -9.37 1.26 11.18
N ASP A 70 -9.74 2.37 11.83
CA ASP A 70 -11.14 2.72 12.10
C ASP A 70 -11.93 2.86 10.79
N HIS A 71 -11.35 3.45 9.74
CA HIS A 71 -11.98 3.53 8.43
C HIS A 71 -12.24 2.14 7.82
N LEU A 72 -11.26 1.23 7.90
CA LEU A 72 -11.39 -0.15 7.42
C LEU A 72 -12.44 -0.96 8.20
N LEU A 73 -12.63 -0.66 9.49
CA LEU A 73 -13.68 -1.27 10.32
C LEU A 73 -15.07 -0.71 10.00
N ASN A 74 -15.17 0.61 9.84
CA ASN A 74 -16.43 1.31 9.58
C ASN A 74 -17.02 1.02 8.19
N GLU A 75 -16.17 1.01 7.15
CA GLU A 75 -16.61 0.62 5.80
C GLU A 75 -16.69 -0.90 5.63
N GLY A 76 -16.00 -1.64 6.50
CA GLY A 76 -15.86 -3.09 6.43
C GLY A 76 -14.82 -3.50 5.40
N HIS A 77 -14.06 -4.55 5.71
CA HIS A 77 -12.99 -5.04 4.85
C HIS A 77 -13.09 -6.55 4.59
N ARG A 78 -12.42 -7.00 3.54
CA ARG A 78 -12.20 -8.40 3.17
C ARG A 78 -10.73 -8.61 2.89
N LEU A 79 -10.13 -9.60 3.55
CA LEU A 79 -8.77 -10.00 3.28
C LEU A 79 -8.71 -10.91 2.05
N VAL A 80 -7.66 -10.76 1.27
CA VAL A 80 -7.31 -11.64 0.16
C VAL A 80 -5.83 -11.98 0.25
N ASP A 81 -5.50 -13.24 0.07
CA ASP A 81 -4.11 -13.68 -0.04
C ASP A 81 -3.64 -13.46 -1.49
N PRO A 82 -2.59 -12.65 -1.74
CA PRO A 82 -2.07 -12.43 -3.08
C PRO A 82 -1.70 -13.71 -3.85
N LEU A 83 -1.33 -14.80 -3.16
CA LEU A 83 -1.02 -16.08 -3.81
C LEU A 83 -2.24 -16.70 -4.49
N THR A 84 -3.46 -16.36 -4.05
CA THR A 84 -4.70 -16.83 -4.69
C THR A 84 -4.91 -16.25 -6.10
N TRP A 85 -4.20 -15.18 -6.44
CA TRP A 85 -4.21 -14.59 -7.79
C TRP A 85 -3.39 -15.41 -8.80
N VAL A 86 -2.52 -16.30 -8.32
CA VAL A 86 -1.71 -17.19 -9.17
C VAL A 86 -2.56 -18.39 -9.57
N ASN A 87 -3.06 -18.38 -10.80
CA ASN A 87 -3.83 -19.50 -11.35
C ASN A 87 -3.83 -19.44 -12.89
N ASP A 88 -4.34 -20.51 -13.51
CA ASP A 88 -4.33 -20.67 -14.98
C ASP A 88 -5.50 -19.99 -15.71
N SER A 89 -6.32 -19.18 -15.01
CA SER A 89 -7.42 -18.48 -15.68
C SER A 89 -6.92 -17.39 -16.61
N VAL A 90 -7.58 -17.25 -17.75
CA VAL A 90 -7.34 -16.15 -18.69
C VAL A 90 -8.44 -15.11 -18.46
N PRO A 91 -8.16 -14.00 -17.76
CA PRO A 91 -9.17 -12.99 -17.47
C PRO A 91 -9.62 -12.29 -18.77
N GLU A 92 -10.93 -12.27 -19.01
CA GLU A 92 -11.52 -11.57 -20.16
C GLU A 92 -11.48 -10.04 -19.98
N ALA A 93 -11.59 -9.59 -18.73
CA ALA A 93 -11.56 -8.19 -18.31
C ALA A 93 -10.60 -8.01 -17.13
N VAL A 94 -10.15 -6.78 -16.88
CA VAL A 94 -9.30 -6.48 -15.74
C VAL A 94 -10.09 -6.67 -14.45
N GLU A 95 -9.54 -7.48 -13.56
CA GLU A 95 -10.10 -7.76 -12.24
C GLU A 95 -9.01 -7.66 -11.17
N LEU A 96 -9.41 -7.74 -9.90
CA LEU A 96 -8.46 -7.79 -8.79
C LEU A 96 -7.52 -8.99 -8.94
N GLY A 97 -6.22 -8.73 -8.80
CA GLY A 97 -5.16 -9.73 -8.97
C GLY A 97 -4.75 -9.95 -10.41
N ALA A 98 -5.24 -9.16 -11.37
CA ALA A 98 -4.77 -9.21 -12.75
C ALA A 98 -3.51 -8.37 -12.94
N VAL A 99 -2.57 -8.90 -13.74
CA VAL A 99 -1.46 -8.13 -14.31
C VAL A 99 -1.92 -7.55 -15.63
N VAL A 100 -1.82 -6.22 -15.74
CA VAL A 100 -2.14 -5.46 -16.95
C VAL A 100 -0.88 -4.84 -17.51
N VAL A 101 -0.71 -4.95 -18.83
CA VAL A 101 0.31 -4.20 -19.56
C VAL A 101 -0.39 -3.05 -20.26
N ILE A 102 -0.03 -1.82 -19.92
CA ILE A 102 -0.64 -0.63 -20.49
C ILE A 102 0.41 0.23 -21.17
N ASP A 103 -0.02 1.00 -22.15
CA ASP A 103 0.67 2.20 -22.61
C ASP A 103 0.04 3.40 -21.90
N LEU A 104 0.85 4.15 -21.17
CA LEU A 104 0.48 5.38 -20.49
C LEU A 104 1.34 6.50 -21.09
N ASP A 105 0.72 7.36 -21.90
CA ASP A 105 1.40 8.47 -22.61
C ASP A 105 2.66 8.07 -23.40
N GLY A 106 2.66 6.89 -24.03
CA GLY A 106 3.77 6.38 -24.85
C GLY A 106 4.79 5.56 -24.08
N GLU A 107 4.64 5.41 -22.75
CA GLU A 107 5.45 4.53 -21.93
C GLU A 107 4.70 3.23 -21.63
N ARG A 108 5.36 2.10 -21.87
CA ARG A 108 4.78 0.78 -21.58
C ARG A 108 5.09 0.37 -20.14
N GLU A 109 4.05 0.27 -19.33
CA GLU A 109 4.14 -0.09 -17.92
C GLU A 109 3.36 -1.39 -17.63
N LYS A 110 3.80 -2.11 -16.58
CA LYS A 110 3.13 -3.32 -16.10
C LYS A 110 2.64 -3.09 -14.68
N PHE A 111 1.36 -3.34 -14.46
CA PHE A 111 0.74 -3.15 -13.16
C PHE A 111 0.03 -4.40 -12.68
N LEU A 112 0.09 -4.67 -11.38
CA LEU A 112 -0.81 -5.60 -10.71
C LEU A 112 -1.94 -4.80 -10.07
N VAL A 113 -3.19 -5.04 -10.49
CA VAL A 113 -4.36 -4.42 -9.85
C VAL A 113 -4.60 -5.13 -8.51
N ALA A 114 -4.16 -4.50 -7.43
CA ALA A 114 -4.06 -5.09 -6.10
C ALA A 114 -5.06 -4.45 -5.11
N GLY A 115 -4.98 -4.83 -3.84
CA GLY A 115 -5.85 -4.35 -2.77
C GLY A 115 -5.69 -2.86 -2.50
N ALA A 116 -6.62 -2.27 -1.73
CA ALA A 116 -6.75 -0.82 -1.53
C ALA A 116 -5.50 -0.15 -0.92
N ARG A 117 -4.58 -0.93 -0.37
CA ARG A 117 -3.34 -0.48 0.28
C ARG A 117 -2.06 -0.96 -0.39
N ASP A 118 -2.15 -1.75 -1.44
CA ASP A 118 -0.97 -2.29 -2.12
C ASP A 118 -0.43 -1.25 -3.12
N HIS A 119 0.48 -0.40 -2.66
CA HIS A 119 1.06 0.73 -3.42
C HIS A 119 2.59 0.87 -3.21
N HIS A 120 3.20 -0.14 -2.61
CA HIS A 120 4.64 -0.19 -2.35
C HIS A 120 5.42 -0.42 -3.64
N MET A 121 6.69 -0.01 -3.64
CA MET A 121 7.62 -0.28 -4.73
C MET A 121 8.29 -1.64 -4.48
N PRO A 122 8.15 -2.63 -5.39
CA PRO A 122 8.88 -3.88 -5.27
C PRO A 122 10.39 -3.65 -5.31
N ASN A 123 11.14 -4.47 -4.58
CA ASN A 123 12.61 -4.42 -4.59
C ASN A 123 13.20 -4.95 -5.91
N GLU A 124 12.48 -5.86 -6.56
CA GLU A 124 12.88 -6.56 -7.78
C GLU A 124 11.67 -6.69 -8.72
N GLY A 125 11.94 -6.81 -10.03
CA GLY A 125 10.91 -6.95 -11.06
C GLY A 125 10.44 -5.62 -11.64
N ASP A 126 9.57 -5.70 -12.65
CA ASP A 126 9.06 -4.56 -13.43
C ASP A 126 7.53 -4.37 -13.32
N ILE A 127 6.88 -5.11 -12.42
CA ILE A 127 5.43 -5.03 -12.20
C ILE A 127 5.15 -4.26 -10.92
N LEU A 128 4.44 -3.15 -11.02
CA LEU A 128 4.08 -2.31 -9.86
C LEU A 128 2.68 -2.64 -9.35
N PRO A 129 2.47 -2.88 -8.05
CA PRO A 129 1.12 -3.00 -7.50
C PRO A 129 0.44 -1.63 -7.52
N ILE A 130 -0.80 -1.59 -8.00
CA ILE A 130 -1.66 -0.41 -7.93
C ILE A 130 -2.94 -0.75 -7.17
N PRO A 131 -3.37 0.08 -6.21
CA PRO A 131 -4.63 -0.15 -5.55
C PRO A 131 -5.78 -0.04 -6.54
N TYR A 132 -6.73 -0.98 -6.47
CA TYR A 132 -7.97 -0.89 -7.25
C TYR A 132 -8.79 0.37 -6.95
N THR A 133 -8.55 1.00 -5.79
CA THR A 133 -9.17 2.26 -5.35
C THR A 133 -8.46 3.50 -5.88
N SER A 134 -7.28 3.36 -6.50
CA SER A 134 -6.58 4.48 -7.14
C SER A 134 -7.31 4.94 -8.41
N PRO A 135 -7.13 6.19 -8.89
CA PRO A 135 -7.78 6.66 -10.12
C PRO A 135 -7.53 5.75 -11.33
N LEU A 136 -6.28 5.28 -11.49
CA LEU A 136 -5.91 4.35 -12.56
C LEU A 136 -6.49 2.95 -12.32
N GLY A 137 -6.32 2.39 -11.12
CA GLY A 137 -6.84 1.05 -10.79
C GLY A 137 -8.36 0.96 -10.95
N HIS A 138 -9.09 1.99 -10.52
CA HIS A 138 -10.54 2.08 -10.66
C HIS A 138 -10.97 2.16 -12.12
N ALA A 139 -10.25 2.94 -12.94
CA ALA A 139 -10.56 3.08 -14.36
C ALA A 139 -10.24 1.81 -15.17
N LEU A 140 -9.28 1.01 -14.71
CA LEU A 140 -8.89 -0.25 -15.34
C LEU A 140 -9.89 -1.37 -15.08
N ILE A 141 -10.46 -1.49 -13.88
CA ILE A 141 -11.38 -2.60 -13.55
C ILE A 141 -12.53 -2.69 -14.55
N GLY A 142 -12.78 -3.90 -15.04
CA GLY A 142 -13.83 -4.23 -16.01
C GLY A 142 -13.48 -3.90 -17.46
N ARG A 143 -12.34 -3.26 -17.73
CA ARG A 143 -11.87 -2.98 -19.10
C ARG A 143 -11.27 -4.23 -19.75
N HIS A 144 -11.27 -4.26 -21.08
CA HIS A 144 -10.79 -5.40 -21.84
C HIS A 144 -9.42 -5.15 -22.48
N ALA A 145 -8.74 -6.23 -22.86
CA ALA A 145 -7.51 -6.11 -23.64
C ALA A 145 -7.79 -5.40 -24.98
N LYS A 146 -6.84 -4.60 -25.44
CA LYS A 146 -6.90 -3.74 -26.65
C LYS A 146 -7.79 -2.51 -26.54
N GLU A 147 -8.38 -2.24 -25.37
CA GLU A 147 -9.18 -1.06 -25.15
C GLU A 147 -8.32 0.19 -24.90
N SER A 148 -8.78 1.35 -25.39
CA SER A 148 -8.18 2.66 -25.09
C SER A 148 -9.20 3.58 -24.41
N PHE A 149 -8.76 4.31 -23.40
CA PHE A 149 -9.59 5.26 -22.66
C PHE A 149 -8.75 6.40 -22.10
N SER A 150 -9.41 7.47 -21.65
CA SER A 150 -8.76 8.57 -20.93
C SER A 150 -9.12 8.53 -19.46
N VAL A 151 -8.13 8.77 -18.59
CA VAL A 151 -8.30 8.85 -17.14
C VAL A 151 -7.61 10.10 -16.61
N THR A 152 -8.23 10.76 -15.63
CA THR A 152 -7.62 11.91 -14.95
C THR A 152 -6.75 11.42 -13.80
N ILE A 153 -5.44 11.63 -13.91
CA ILE A 153 -4.46 11.31 -12.87
C ILE A 153 -3.79 12.62 -12.47
N ARG A 154 -3.91 13.00 -11.18
CA ARG A 154 -3.35 14.26 -10.63
C ARG A 154 -3.76 15.49 -11.48
N GLU A 155 -5.05 15.61 -11.77
CA GLU A 155 -5.65 16.71 -12.56
C GLU A 155 -5.21 16.78 -14.04
N ALA A 156 -4.38 15.84 -14.50
CA ALA A 156 -4.01 15.71 -15.91
C ALA A 156 -4.79 14.56 -16.56
N ALA A 157 -5.40 14.82 -17.72
CA ALA A 157 -5.96 13.76 -18.55
C ALA A 157 -4.80 12.99 -19.21
N ARG A 158 -4.75 11.68 -18.95
CA ARG A 158 -3.77 10.74 -19.48
C ARG A 158 -4.47 9.78 -20.43
N SER A 159 -3.80 9.40 -21.51
CA SER A 159 -4.32 8.38 -22.43
C SER A 159 -3.78 7.02 -22.02
N VAL A 160 -4.67 6.05 -21.86
CA VAL A 160 -4.33 4.68 -21.50
C VAL A 160 -4.76 3.73 -22.60
N HIS A 161 -3.86 2.84 -23.01
CA HIS A 161 -4.20 1.71 -23.89
C HIS A 161 -3.79 0.39 -23.25
N ILE A 162 -4.73 -0.55 -23.11
CA ILE A 162 -4.47 -1.87 -22.52
C ILE A 162 -3.95 -2.81 -23.60
N HIS A 163 -2.70 -3.27 -23.47
CA HIS A 163 -2.12 -4.22 -24.42
C HIS A 163 -2.50 -5.66 -24.13
N SER A 164 -2.46 -6.08 -22.87
CA SER A 164 -2.76 -7.44 -22.44
C SER A 164 -3.16 -7.48 -20.97
N ILE A 165 -3.88 -8.54 -20.63
CA ILE A 165 -4.34 -8.86 -19.27
C ILE A 165 -3.98 -10.33 -19.04
N ARG A 166 -3.41 -10.67 -17.89
CA ARG A 166 -3.12 -12.05 -17.50
C ARG A 166 -3.11 -12.20 -15.98
N ARG A 167 -3.06 -13.43 -15.50
CA ARG A 167 -2.72 -13.71 -14.10
C ARG A 167 -1.22 -13.56 -13.85
N PRO A 168 -0.83 -13.15 -12.64
CA PRO A 168 0.58 -13.11 -12.22
C PRO A 168 1.12 -14.53 -12.05
N THR A 169 2.43 -14.68 -12.18
CA THR A 169 3.13 -15.89 -11.75
C THR A 169 3.42 -15.85 -10.25
N ARG A 170 3.75 -17.02 -9.68
CA ARG A 170 4.17 -17.08 -8.27
C ARG A 170 5.40 -16.23 -7.99
N GLU A 171 6.38 -16.25 -8.89
CA GLU A 171 7.61 -15.46 -8.76
C GLU A 171 7.32 -13.96 -8.75
N GLU A 172 6.40 -13.50 -9.62
CA GLU A 172 5.97 -12.11 -9.65
C GLU A 172 5.26 -11.68 -8.37
N ILE A 173 4.36 -12.52 -7.84
CA ILE A 173 3.71 -12.24 -6.55
C ILE A 173 4.73 -12.18 -5.42
N LEU A 174 5.71 -13.07 -5.38
CA LEU A 174 6.75 -13.06 -4.33
C LEU A 174 7.76 -11.92 -4.50
N ALA A 175 7.97 -11.41 -5.71
CA ALA A 175 8.77 -10.20 -5.95
C ALA A 175 8.04 -8.95 -5.45
N ILE A 176 6.73 -8.87 -5.71
CA ILE A 176 5.88 -7.77 -5.24
C ILE A 176 5.69 -7.86 -3.72
N PHE A 177 5.40 -9.03 -3.18
CA PHE A 177 5.10 -9.26 -1.77
C PHE A 177 6.16 -10.18 -1.13
N PRO A 178 7.36 -9.66 -0.82
CA PRO A 178 8.47 -10.47 -0.31
C PRO A 178 8.18 -11.12 1.04
N ALA A 179 7.29 -10.54 1.87
CA ALA A 179 6.87 -11.10 3.15
C ALA A 179 6.23 -12.51 3.01
N LEU A 180 5.71 -12.86 1.83
CA LEU A 180 5.14 -14.18 1.56
C LEU A 180 6.19 -15.27 1.28
N LYS A 181 7.48 -14.93 1.21
CA LYS A 181 8.58 -15.91 1.05
C LYS A 181 8.90 -16.64 2.35
N GLU A 182 8.51 -16.07 3.49
CA GLU A 182 8.90 -16.55 4.82
C GLU A 182 7.88 -17.52 5.46
N GLU A 183 6.83 -17.92 4.71
CA GLU A 183 5.87 -18.98 5.07
C GLU A 183 6.12 -20.31 4.35
#